data_AF-A0A533TCI4-F1
#
_entry.id   AF-A0A533TCI4-F1
#
_cell.length_a   1.000
_cell.length_b   1.000
_cell.length_c   1.000
_cell.angle_alpha   90.00
_cell.angle_beta   90.00
_cell.angle_gamma   90.00
#
_symmetry.space_group_name_H-M   'P 1'
#
loop_
_entity.id
_entity.type
_entity.pdbx_description
1 polymer ?
#
loop_
_entity_poly.entity_id
_entity_poly.type
_entity_poly.pdbx_seq_one_letter_code
_entity_poly.pdbx_strand_id
1 'polypeptide(L)'
;MRKVVLTLWLMLPLALSACSSSRPSFSGRTDSGLISPDDAYRLGKIKNTPYLVDGKVYVPMDYEEAIAYEETGIASWYGQETLDQHSGQLTAYGEVFDPSRPSAAHKYLPLPSLVKVTNLDTKSSIIVRVNDRGPFIGDRIIDLSAEAAKRLGFFEKGTATVKIEVLAK
;
A
#
# COMPACT_ATOMS: atom_id res chain seq x y z
N MET A 1 -21.73 41.09 -73.50
CA MET A 1 -20.88 41.11 -72.28
C MET A 1 -21.58 40.30 -71.21
N ARG A 2 -21.17 39.03 -71.02
CA ARG A 2 -21.85 38.04 -70.15
C ARG A 2 -21.34 38.18 -68.71
N LYS A 3 -22.26 38.34 -67.76
CA LYS A 3 -21.99 38.41 -66.32
C LYS A 3 -21.70 36.99 -65.78
N VAL A 4 -20.58 36.82 -65.09
CA VAL A 4 -20.22 35.59 -64.37
C VAL A 4 -20.80 35.68 -62.97
N VAL A 5 -21.66 34.74 -62.60
CA VAL A 5 -22.18 34.58 -61.24
C VAL A 5 -21.30 33.54 -60.53
N LEU A 6 -20.60 33.96 -59.49
CA LEU A 6 -19.73 33.11 -58.68
C LEU A 6 -20.55 32.55 -57.51
N THR A 7 -21.00 31.31 -57.60
CA THR A 7 -21.71 30.62 -56.50
C THR A 7 -20.69 30.01 -55.55
N LEU A 8 -20.52 30.64 -54.38
CA LEU A 8 -19.64 30.16 -53.30
C LEU A 8 -20.37 29.07 -52.50
N TRP A 9 -19.94 27.80 -52.64
CA TRP A 9 -20.44 26.70 -51.81
C TRP A 9 -19.75 26.72 -50.44
N LEU A 10 -20.54 26.96 -49.40
CA LEU A 10 -20.12 26.93 -48.00
C LEU A 10 -20.06 25.47 -47.53
N MET A 11 -18.86 24.91 -47.41
CA MET A 11 -18.65 23.60 -46.76
C MET A 11 -18.57 23.80 -45.25
N LEU A 12 -19.62 23.37 -44.55
CA LEU A 12 -19.72 23.36 -43.09
C LEU A 12 -19.08 22.06 -42.54
N PRO A 13 -18.04 22.10 -41.69
CA PRO A 13 -17.53 20.90 -41.08
C PRO A 13 -18.41 20.49 -39.89
N LEU A 14 -19.03 19.30 -39.98
CA LEU A 14 -19.63 18.62 -38.84
C LEU A 14 -18.52 18.23 -37.86
N ALA A 15 -18.44 18.93 -36.73
CA ALA A 15 -17.62 18.51 -35.60
C ALA A 15 -18.31 17.35 -34.87
N LEU A 16 -17.74 16.15 -35.00
CA LEU A 16 -18.12 14.99 -34.20
C LEU A 16 -17.59 15.20 -32.77
N SER A 17 -18.50 15.45 -31.82
CA SER A 17 -18.20 15.43 -30.38
C SER A 17 -17.81 14.01 -29.96
N ALA A 18 -16.54 13.81 -29.63
CA ALA A 18 -16.06 12.64 -28.92
C ALA A 18 -16.27 12.85 -27.41
N CYS A 19 -17.21 12.11 -26.81
CA CYS A 19 -17.27 12.00 -25.36
C CYS A 19 -16.10 11.13 -24.87
N SER A 20 -14.99 11.76 -24.51
CA SER A 20 -13.95 11.12 -23.71
C SER A 20 -14.42 11.10 -22.26
N SER A 21 -14.74 9.91 -21.74
CA SER A 21 -14.93 9.69 -20.31
C SER A 21 -13.57 9.79 -19.61
N SER A 22 -13.17 11.03 -19.32
CA SER A 22 -12.05 11.31 -18.45
C SER A 22 -12.42 10.79 -17.06
N ARG A 23 -11.78 9.68 -16.65
CA ARG A 23 -11.70 9.33 -15.23
C ARG A 23 -11.10 10.54 -14.52
N PRO A 24 -11.69 11.03 -13.42
CA PRO A 24 -11.09 12.14 -12.70
C PRO A 24 -9.70 11.69 -12.25
N SER A 25 -8.67 12.33 -12.78
CA SER A 25 -7.33 12.25 -12.22
C SER A 25 -7.42 12.89 -10.86
N PHE A 26 -7.46 12.07 -9.82
CA PHE A 26 -7.32 12.52 -8.45
C PHE A 26 -5.93 13.15 -8.34
N SER A 27 -5.89 14.48 -8.46
CA SER A 27 -4.70 15.29 -8.21
C SER A 27 -4.39 15.20 -6.71
N GLY A 28 -3.63 14.16 -6.36
CA GLY A 28 -3.19 13.86 -5.00
C GLY A 28 -2.16 14.87 -4.52
N ARG A 29 -2.60 16.07 -4.17
CA ARG A 29 -1.90 16.90 -3.19
C ARG A 29 -2.82 16.95 -1.98
N THR A 30 -2.58 16.05 -1.03
CA THR A 30 -3.27 16.08 0.26
C THR A 30 -2.79 17.32 1.01
N ASP A 31 -3.70 18.01 1.71
CA ASP A 31 -3.47 19.30 2.38
C ASP A 31 -2.39 19.23 3.50
N SER A 32 -1.87 18.03 3.78
CA SER A 32 -0.80 17.74 4.73
C SER A 32 0.61 17.75 4.12
N GLY A 33 0.77 18.00 2.81
CA GLY A 33 2.08 17.98 2.14
C GLY A 33 2.68 16.59 1.99
N LEU A 34 1.91 15.53 2.23
CA LEU A 34 2.34 14.14 2.11
C LEU A 34 2.10 13.65 0.67
N ILE A 35 3.13 13.03 0.10
CA ILE A 35 3.07 12.41 -1.22
C ILE A 35 2.21 11.15 -1.15
N SER A 36 1.47 10.87 -2.23
CA SER A 36 0.71 9.62 -2.30
C SER A 36 1.68 8.42 -2.31
N PRO A 37 1.23 7.24 -1.88
CA PRO A 37 2.09 6.07 -1.82
C PRO A 37 2.58 5.65 -3.22
N ASP A 38 1.74 5.83 -4.24
CA ASP A 38 2.10 5.61 -5.64
C ASP A 38 3.16 6.61 -6.12
N ASP A 39 3.17 7.84 -5.59
CA ASP A 39 4.19 8.85 -5.93
C ASP A 39 5.49 8.64 -5.15
N ALA A 40 5.44 8.15 -3.91
CA ALA A 40 6.64 7.71 -3.18
C ALA A 40 7.37 6.58 -3.93
N TYR A 41 6.61 5.67 -4.53
CA TYR A 41 7.12 4.64 -5.45
C TYR A 41 7.78 5.23 -6.68
N ARG A 42 7.10 6.14 -7.39
CA ARG A 42 7.64 6.79 -8.60
C ARG A 42 8.91 7.62 -8.33
N LEU A 43 9.02 8.19 -7.13
CA LEU A 43 10.15 9.03 -6.73
C LEU A 43 11.33 8.25 -6.13
N GLY A 44 11.24 6.91 -6.06
CA GLY A 44 12.33 6.06 -5.54
C GLY A 44 12.60 6.27 -4.05
N LYS A 45 11.63 6.79 -3.28
CA LYS A 45 11.76 7.06 -1.84
C LYS A 45 11.31 5.89 -0.97
N ILE A 46 11.32 4.67 -1.50
CA ILE A 46 10.93 3.46 -0.79
C ILE A 46 12.16 2.86 -0.12
N LYS A 47 12.08 2.57 1.18
CA LYS A 47 13.12 1.85 1.92
C LYS A 47 13.08 0.33 1.64
N ASN A 48 13.29 -0.08 0.39
CA ASN A 48 13.60 -1.48 0.03
C ASN A 48 15.10 -1.78 0.05
N THR A 49 15.91 -0.84 0.54
CA THR A 49 17.34 -1.03 0.78
C THR A 49 17.59 -1.82 2.06
N PRO A 50 18.74 -2.54 2.17
CA PRO A 50 19.20 -3.07 3.44
C PRO A 50 19.17 -2.02 4.55
N TYR A 51 18.78 -2.42 5.75
CA TYR A 51 18.63 -1.51 6.88
C TYR A 51 19.11 -2.16 8.19
N LEU A 52 19.42 -1.32 9.18
CA LEU A 52 19.97 -1.73 10.46
C LEU A 52 18.94 -1.45 11.58
N VAL A 53 18.69 -2.45 12.42
CA VAL A 53 17.93 -2.29 13.67
C VAL A 53 18.71 -3.02 14.77
N ASP A 54 19.03 -2.32 15.85
CA ASP A 54 19.76 -2.86 17.01
C ASP A 54 21.04 -3.65 16.65
N GLY A 55 21.79 -3.14 15.67
CA GLY A 55 23.04 -3.78 15.20
C GLY A 55 22.84 -4.98 14.27
N LYS A 56 21.59 -5.37 13.99
CA LYS A 56 21.26 -6.44 13.04
C LYS A 56 20.88 -5.87 11.68
N VAL A 57 21.49 -6.41 10.63
CA VAL A 57 21.20 -6.06 9.24
C VAL A 57 20.02 -6.88 8.74
N TYR A 58 19.05 -6.20 8.12
CA TYR A 58 17.91 -6.79 7.44
C TYR A 58 18.01 -6.45 5.95
N VAL A 59 17.86 -7.46 5.10
CA VAL A 59 17.90 -7.31 3.64
C VAL A 59 16.52 -7.70 3.12
N PRO A 60 15.71 -6.74 2.61
CA PRO A 60 14.45 -7.07 1.95
C PRO A 60 14.68 -7.99 0.75
N MET A 61 13.76 -8.93 0.56
CA MET A 61 13.62 -9.74 -0.65
C MET A 61 13.40 -8.84 -1.86
N ASP A 62 13.80 -9.32 -3.03
CA ASP A 62 13.35 -8.69 -4.26
C ASP A 62 11.86 -9.01 -4.53
N TYR A 63 11.26 -8.28 -5.47
CA TYR A 63 9.84 -8.46 -5.79
C TYR A 63 9.52 -9.80 -6.47
N GLU A 64 10.47 -10.38 -7.20
CA GLU A 64 10.25 -11.63 -7.94
C GLU A 64 10.31 -12.82 -6.98
N GLU A 65 11.22 -12.79 -6.00
CA GLU A 65 11.31 -13.70 -4.86
C GLU A 65 10.04 -13.65 -4.00
N ALA A 66 9.48 -12.46 -3.78
CA ALA A 66 8.33 -12.28 -2.91
C ALA A 66 7.01 -12.84 -3.47
N ILE A 67 6.82 -12.93 -4.79
CA ILE A 67 5.52 -13.28 -5.42
C ILE A 67 4.99 -14.66 -5.01
N ALA A 68 5.88 -15.60 -4.67
CA ALA A 68 5.50 -16.94 -4.21
C ALA A 68 5.76 -17.15 -2.70
N TYR A 69 6.04 -16.07 -1.96
CA TYR A 69 6.37 -16.17 -0.55
C TYR A 69 5.13 -16.53 0.28
N GLU A 70 5.28 -17.58 1.08
CA GLU A 70 4.38 -17.92 2.15
C GLU A 70 5.16 -18.22 3.42
N GLU A 71 4.58 -17.86 4.57
CA GLU A 71 5.18 -18.15 5.86
C GLU A 71 4.06 -18.40 6.88
N THR A 72 4.31 -19.30 7.83
CA THR A 72 3.45 -19.50 9.00
C THR A 72 4.23 -19.15 10.25
N GLY A 73 3.64 -18.34 11.12
CA GLY A 73 4.31 -17.86 12.31
C GLY A 73 3.41 -16.98 13.16
N ILE A 74 4.03 -16.30 14.13
CA ILE A 74 3.31 -15.46 15.08
C ILE A 74 3.09 -14.07 14.48
N ALA A 75 1.83 -13.63 14.45
CA ALA A 75 1.46 -12.24 14.25
C ALA A 75 1.29 -11.53 15.60
N SER A 76 1.62 -10.24 15.63
CA SER A 76 1.12 -9.33 16.65
C SER A 76 0.44 -8.12 16.01
N TRP A 77 0.09 -7.11 16.79
CA TRP A 77 -0.51 -5.89 16.26
C TRP A 77 0.00 -4.64 16.96
N TYR A 78 -0.09 -3.52 16.26
CA TYR A 78 0.24 -2.19 16.74
C TYR A 78 -0.88 -1.20 16.41
N GLY A 79 -1.09 -0.24 17.30
CA GLY A 79 -2.20 0.71 17.30
C GLY A 79 -1.77 2.13 17.61
N GLN A 80 -2.68 2.88 18.25
CA GLN A 80 -2.54 4.30 18.54
C GLN A 80 -1.26 4.63 19.33
N GLU A 81 -0.83 3.71 20.20
CA GLU A 81 0.41 3.83 20.98
C GLU A 81 1.64 4.07 20.10
N THR A 82 1.62 3.58 18.85
CA THR A 82 2.71 3.77 17.89
C THR A 82 2.78 5.22 17.40
N LEU A 83 1.63 5.89 17.24
CA LEU A 83 1.58 7.29 16.83
C LEU A 83 2.15 8.21 17.91
N ASP A 84 1.83 7.92 19.17
CA ASP A 84 2.29 8.70 20.32
C ASP A 84 3.79 8.49 20.59
N GLN A 85 4.28 7.25 20.46
CA GLN A 85 5.69 6.90 20.68
C GLN A 85 6.62 7.42 19.60
N HIS A 86 6.14 7.51 18.36
CA HIS A 86 6.96 7.92 17.23
C HIS A 86 6.66 9.36 16.79
N SER A 87 5.94 10.15 17.58
CA SER A 87 5.58 11.54 17.25
C SER A 87 4.95 11.69 15.86
N GLY A 88 4.11 10.72 15.45
CA GLY A 88 3.49 10.71 14.13
C GLY A 88 4.46 10.44 12.97
N GLN A 89 5.58 9.72 13.19
CA GLN A 89 6.47 9.29 12.11
C GLN A 89 5.73 8.51 11.03
N LEU A 90 6.20 8.70 9.80
CA LEU A 90 5.74 7.96 8.64
C LEU A 90 6.21 6.50 8.73
N THR A 91 5.41 5.59 8.17
CA THR A 91 5.83 4.21 7.94
C THR A 91 7.09 4.17 7.07
N ALA A 92 7.78 3.03 7.01
CA ALA A 92 8.93 2.86 6.13
C ALA A 92 8.62 3.05 4.64
N TYR A 93 7.34 2.95 4.24
CA TYR A 93 6.85 3.30 2.91
C TYR A 93 6.60 4.80 2.70
N GLY A 94 6.57 5.59 3.78
CA GLY A 94 6.37 7.04 3.74
C GLY A 94 4.92 7.48 3.93
N GLU A 95 4.02 6.58 4.34
CA GLU A 95 2.61 6.87 4.62
C GLU A 95 2.41 7.26 6.09
N VAL A 96 1.37 8.06 6.40
CA VAL A 96 0.91 8.20 7.79
C VAL A 96 0.23 6.89 8.20
N PHE A 97 0.65 6.34 9.33
CA PHE A 97 0.01 5.17 9.89
C PHE A 97 -1.41 5.52 10.39
N ASP A 98 -2.38 4.68 10.02
CA ASP A 98 -3.77 4.79 10.46
C ASP A 98 -4.20 3.45 11.09
N PRO A 99 -4.33 3.36 12.42
CA PRO A 99 -4.69 2.12 13.10
C PRO A 99 -6.12 1.65 12.79
N SER A 100 -6.97 2.51 12.23
CA SER A 100 -8.33 2.19 11.82
C SER A 100 -8.43 1.58 10.42
N ARG A 101 -7.29 1.44 9.71
CA ARG A 101 -7.23 0.85 8.37
C ARG A 101 -6.38 -0.43 8.37
N PRO A 102 -6.76 -1.47 7.60
CA PRO A 102 -5.94 -2.67 7.49
C PRO A 102 -4.59 -2.40 6.82
N SER A 103 -3.50 -2.55 7.57
CA SER A 103 -2.12 -2.48 7.09
C SER A 103 -1.22 -3.43 7.91
N ALA A 104 0.04 -3.57 7.51
CA ALA A 104 0.99 -4.44 8.18
C ALA A 104 2.45 -3.97 8.05
N ALA A 105 3.29 -4.44 8.98
CA ALA A 105 4.74 -4.35 8.93
C ALA A 105 5.36 -5.73 8.71
N HIS A 106 6.40 -5.81 7.86
CA HIS A 106 7.18 -7.04 7.64
C HIS A 106 8.68 -6.73 7.51
N LYS A 107 9.51 -7.66 7.99
CA LYS A 107 10.99 -7.52 8.01
C LYS A 107 11.57 -7.52 6.60
N TYR A 108 11.13 -8.47 5.78
CA TYR A 108 11.82 -8.81 4.54
C TYR A 108 10.99 -8.64 3.28
N LEU A 109 9.69 -8.36 3.37
CA LEU A 109 8.88 -8.23 2.15
C LEU A 109 9.17 -6.88 1.52
N PRO A 110 9.28 -6.78 0.19
CA PRO A 110 9.42 -5.48 -0.45
C PRO A 110 8.18 -4.62 -0.18
N LEU A 111 8.36 -3.31 -0.05
CA LEU A 111 7.27 -2.36 0.22
C LEU A 111 6.88 -1.60 -1.06
N PRO A 112 5.58 -1.47 -1.38
CA PRO A 112 4.50 -2.14 -0.71
C PRO A 112 4.44 -3.62 -1.16
N SER A 113 3.74 -4.46 -0.39
CA SER A 113 3.29 -5.77 -0.83
C SER A 113 1.84 -5.98 -0.42
N LEU A 114 1.04 -6.65 -1.24
CA LEU A 114 -0.29 -7.13 -0.86
C LEU A 114 -0.18 -8.56 -0.35
N VAL A 115 -0.61 -8.76 0.89
CA VAL A 115 -0.49 -10.03 1.60
C VAL A 115 -1.84 -10.47 2.12
N LYS A 116 -2.24 -11.70 1.80
CA LYS A 116 -3.34 -12.36 2.48
C LYS A 116 -2.83 -12.94 3.79
N VAL A 117 -3.48 -12.58 4.88
CA VAL A 117 -3.19 -13.06 6.22
C VAL A 117 -4.37 -13.89 6.68
N THR A 118 -4.11 -15.12 7.09
CA THR A 118 -5.13 -16.05 7.61
C THR A 118 -4.80 -16.37 9.05
N ASN A 119 -5.70 -16.05 9.98
CA ASN A 119 -5.60 -16.50 11.36
C ASN A 119 -5.96 -17.98 11.43
N LEU A 120 -5.03 -18.81 11.91
CA LEU A 120 -5.20 -20.26 11.93
C LEU A 120 -6.15 -20.73 13.02
N ASP A 121 -6.37 -19.94 14.08
CA ASP A 121 -7.31 -20.27 15.15
C ASP A 121 -8.76 -20.00 14.69
N THR A 122 -9.02 -18.83 14.09
CA THR A 122 -10.37 -18.38 13.70
C THR A 122 -10.76 -18.76 12.27
N LYS A 123 -9.78 -19.15 11.44
CA LYS A 123 -9.91 -19.37 9.98
C LYS A 123 -10.32 -18.13 9.19
N SER A 124 -10.41 -16.96 9.83
CA SER A 124 -10.65 -15.69 9.16
C SER A 124 -9.43 -15.27 8.37
N SER A 125 -9.65 -14.58 7.24
CA SER A 125 -8.56 -14.01 6.45
C SER A 125 -8.86 -12.58 6.01
N ILE A 126 -7.79 -11.82 5.77
CA ILE A 126 -7.84 -10.44 5.29
C ILE A 126 -6.67 -10.20 4.34
N ILE A 127 -6.86 -9.34 3.35
CA ILE A 127 -5.77 -8.83 2.53
C ILE A 127 -5.33 -7.48 3.11
N VAL A 128 -4.04 -7.35 3.39
CA VAL A 128 -3.42 -6.13 3.92
C VAL A 128 -2.32 -5.65 2.99
N ARG A 129 -2.08 -4.34 3.01
CA ARG A 129 -0.87 -3.76 2.46
C ARG A 129 0.22 -3.81 3.53
N VAL A 130 1.33 -4.45 3.21
CA VAL A 130 2.57 -4.28 3.96
C VAL A 130 3.20 -2.97 3.51
N ASN A 131 3.25 -2.01 4.42
CA ASN A 131 3.76 -0.66 4.16
C ASN A 131 4.79 -0.20 5.20
N ASP A 132 5.21 -1.10 6.10
CA ASP A 132 6.16 -0.75 7.16
C ASP A 132 7.16 -1.88 7.46
N ARG A 133 8.16 -1.57 8.29
CA ARG A 133 9.22 -2.49 8.73
C ARG A 133 9.02 -2.94 10.17
N GLY A 134 9.41 -4.19 10.44
CA GLY A 134 9.18 -4.88 11.70
C GLY A 134 8.39 -6.17 11.47
N PRO A 135 7.96 -6.89 12.51
CA PRO A 135 8.31 -6.71 13.92
C PRO A 135 9.82 -6.88 14.18
N PHE A 136 10.34 -6.30 15.25
CA PHE A 136 11.71 -6.57 15.73
C PHE A 136 11.73 -7.33 17.07
N ILE A 137 10.57 -7.84 17.48
CA ILE A 137 10.38 -8.54 18.76
C ILE A 137 10.23 -10.03 18.50
N GLY A 138 11.15 -10.82 19.07
CA GLY A 138 11.10 -12.28 19.06
C GLY A 138 11.02 -12.90 17.66
N ASP A 139 10.23 -13.96 17.57
CA ASP A 139 9.99 -14.79 16.38
C ASP A 139 8.75 -14.35 15.57
N ARG A 140 8.18 -13.17 15.88
CA ARG A 140 7.03 -12.64 15.15
C ARG A 140 7.39 -12.42 13.68
N ILE A 141 6.47 -12.76 12.78
CA ILE A 141 6.68 -12.68 11.34
C ILE A 141 6.02 -11.43 10.75
N ILE A 142 4.90 -11.00 11.31
CA ILE A 142 4.12 -9.86 10.81
C ILE A 142 3.47 -9.11 11.97
N ASP A 143 3.46 -7.79 11.88
CA ASP A 143 2.74 -6.92 12.81
C ASP A 143 1.60 -6.25 12.05
N LEU A 144 0.37 -6.44 12.53
CA LEU A 144 -0.84 -5.95 11.88
C LEU A 144 -1.32 -4.65 12.51
N SER A 145 -2.06 -3.83 11.76
CA SER A 145 -2.78 -2.73 12.39
C SER A 145 -3.87 -3.24 13.33
N ALA A 146 -4.25 -2.43 14.31
CA ALA A 146 -5.35 -2.71 15.23
C ALA A 146 -6.64 -3.14 14.49
N GLU A 147 -7.00 -2.46 13.39
CA GLU A 147 -8.16 -2.83 12.58
C GLU A 147 -8.02 -4.23 11.94
N ALA A 148 -6.86 -4.57 11.39
CA ALA A 148 -6.64 -5.90 10.83
C ALA A 148 -6.71 -6.99 11.91
N ALA A 149 -6.18 -6.74 13.11
CA ALA A 149 -6.25 -7.65 14.24
C ALA A 149 -7.68 -7.87 14.75
N LYS A 150 -8.51 -6.82 14.76
CA LYS A 150 -9.95 -6.92 15.10
C LYS A 150 -10.68 -7.82 14.10
N ARG A 151 -10.47 -7.59 12.80
CA ARG A 151 -11.10 -8.39 11.73
C ARG A 151 -10.66 -9.85 11.73
N LEU A 152 -9.42 -10.13 12.13
CA LEU A 152 -8.88 -11.49 12.26
C LEU A 152 -9.23 -12.15 13.60
N GLY A 153 -9.83 -11.42 14.54
CA GLY A 153 -10.30 -11.96 15.81
C GLY A 153 -9.21 -12.24 16.84
N PHE A 154 -8.11 -11.47 16.86
CA PHE A 154 -7.05 -11.64 17.85
C PHE A 154 -6.63 -10.35 18.56
N PHE A 155 -7.32 -9.23 18.34
CA PHE A 155 -7.03 -7.94 18.97
C PHE A 155 -6.85 -8.05 20.50
N GLU A 156 -7.83 -8.61 21.21
CA GLU A 156 -7.78 -8.78 22.67
C GLU A 156 -6.71 -9.80 23.14
N LYS A 157 -6.36 -10.78 22.29
CA LYS A 157 -5.33 -11.80 22.59
C LYS A 157 -3.92 -11.24 22.42
N GLY A 158 -3.75 -10.14 21.70
CA GLY A 158 -2.46 -9.52 21.38
C GLY A 158 -1.69 -10.21 20.27
N THR A 159 -1.77 -11.54 20.17
CA THR A 159 -1.04 -12.34 19.17
C THR A 159 -1.90 -13.47 18.59
N ALA A 160 -1.54 -13.94 17.40
CA ALA A 160 -2.15 -15.10 16.78
C ALA A 160 -1.15 -15.87 15.91
N THR A 161 -1.37 -17.17 15.75
CA THR A 161 -0.67 -17.94 14.72
C THR A 161 -1.36 -17.68 13.38
N VAL A 162 -0.60 -17.19 12.41
CA VAL A 162 -1.12 -16.83 11.08
C VAL A 162 -0.34 -17.53 9.97
N LYS A 163 -1.01 -17.75 8.84
CA LYS A 163 -0.36 -17.97 7.54
C LYS A 163 -0.41 -16.67 6.75
N ILE A 164 0.72 -16.25 6.18
CA ILE A 164 0.80 -15.14 5.23
C ILE A 164 1.10 -15.68 3.83
N GLU A 165 0.46 -15.07 2.82
CA GLU A 165 0.59 -15.43 1.41
C GLU A 165 0.70 -14.12 0.61
N VAL A 166 1.82 -13.89 -0.09
CA VAL A 166 1.97 -12.71 -0.94
C VAL A 166 1.13 -12.89 -2.20
N LEU A 167 0.38 -11.85 -2.57
CA LEU A 167 -0.51 -11.86 -3.74
C LEU A 167 0.01 -11.01 -4.89
N ALA A 168 0.60 -9.86 -4.57
CA ALA A 168 1.07 -8.87 -5.55
C ALA A 168 2.00 -7.84 -4.90
N LYS A 169 2.65 -7.05 -5.76
CA LYS A 169 3.40 -5.83 -5.41
C LYS A 169 2.51 -4.60 -5.39
#